data_AF-A0A966WSQ3-F1
#
_entry.id   AF-A0A966WSQ3-F1
#
_cell.length_a   1.000
_cell.length_b   1.000
_cell.length_c   1.000
_cell.angle_alpha   90.00
_cell.angle_beta   90.00
_cell.angle_gamma   90.00
#
_symmetry.space_group_name_H-M   'P 1'
#
loop_
_entity.id
_entity.type
_entity.pdbx_description
1 polymer ?
#
loop_
_entity_poly.entity_id
_entity_poly.type
_entity_poly.pdbx_seq_one_letter_code
_entity_poly.pdbx_strand_id
1 'polypeptide(L)'
;HPGCCAAWLTRRNNRDAIERGGWNATATFLPGTDLWDPAAHLALRGDGARAWAGWPESPRLESLRDAWFVARDEAARKAICRDMQMQLWQDVPYIPGGRWRHPTAYRKRVRGVPRGTRLFHNVRVG
;
A
#
# COMPACT_ATOMS: atom_id res chain seq x y z
N HIS A 1 15.40 14.28 -3.43
CA HIS A 1 14.53 15.43 -3.13
C HIS A 1 13.65 15.12 -1.91
N PRO A 2 14.08 15.48 -0.68
CA PRO A 2 13.34 15.15 0.55
C PRO A 2 12.01 15.91 0.72
N GLY A 3 11.77 17.00 -0.02
CA GLY A 3 10.54 17.80 0.10
C GLY A 3 9.30 17.27 -0.65
N CYS A 4 9.47 16.36 -1.61
CA CYS A 4 8.36 15.89 -2.46
C CYS A 4 7.34 15.04 -1.66
N CYS A 5 7.82 14.20 -0.74
CA CYS A 5 6.95 13.38 0.11
C CYS A 5 6.10 14.25 1.06
N ALA A 6 6.70 15.26 1.69
CA ALA A 6 5.98 16.15 2.60
C ALA A 6 4.91 16.97 1.87
N ALA A 7 5.26 17.52 0.70
CA ALA A 7 4.31 18.24 -0.14
C ALA A 7 3.13 17.35 -0.60
N TRP A 8 3.40 16.08 -0.93
CA TRP A 8 2.36 15.12 -1.28
C TRP A 8 1.44 14.79 -0.09
N LEU A 9 2.00 14.55 1.10
CA LEU A 9 1.19 14.20 2.28
C LEU A 9 0.15 15.27 2.61
N THR A 10 0.50 16.55 2.42
CA THR A 10 -0.44 17.66 2.57
C THR A 10 -1.45 17.70 1.42
N ARG A 11 -0.99 17.55 0.16
CA ARG A 11 -1.84 17.69 -1.03
C ARG A 11 -2.82 16.53 -1.25
N ARG A 12 -2.46 15.30 -0.87
CA ARG A 12 -3.28 14.09 -1.14
C ARG A 12 -4.67 14.14 -0.50
N ASN A 13 -4.84 14.95 0.55
CA ASN A 13 -6.12 15.13 1.23
C ASN A 13 -6.99 16.23 0.59
N ASN A 14 -6.44 17.04 -0.32
CA ASN A 14 -7.18 18.08 -1.03
C ASN A 14 -8.07 17.44 -2.12
N ARG A 15 -9.39 17.61 -1.97
CA ARG A 15 -10.43 17.09 -2.88
C ARG A 15 -10.99 18.15 -3.82
N ASP A 16 -10.49 19.37 -3.77
CA ASP A 16 -10.96 20.44 -4.64
C ASP A 16 -10.60 20.20 -6.12
N ALA A 17 -11.13 21.06 -6.99
CA ALA A 17 -10.69 21.14 -8.37
C ALA A 17 -9.17 21.42 -8.48
N ILE A 18 -8.58 21.05 -9.62
CA ILE A 18 -7.14 21.24 -9.91
C ILE A 18 -6.71 22.69 -9.70
N GLU A 19 -7.54 23.65 -10.12
CA GLU A 19 -7.30 25.10 -9.96
C GLU A 19 -7.19 25.57 -8.51
N ARG A 20 -7.71 24.78 -7.55
CA ARG A 20 -7.63 25.03 -6.11
C ARG A 20 -6.67 24.07 -5.39
N GLY A 21 -5.71 23.50 -6.13
CA GLY A 21 -4.66 22.63 -5.58
C GLY A 21 -5.04 21.16 -5.48
N GLY A 22 -6.19 20.75 -6.04
CA GLY A 22 -6.59 19.35 -6.20
C GLY A 22 -5.66 18.55 -7.12
N TRP A 23 -6.02 17.29 -7.37
CA TRP A 23 -5.22 16.36 -8.16
C TRP A 23 -6.12 15.31 -8.85
N ASN A 24 -5.66 14.77 -9.98
CA ASN A 24 -6.39 13.71 -10.72
C ASN A 24 -5.76 12.33 -10.54
N ALA A 25 -4.44 12.25 -10.58
CA ALA A 25 -3.69 11.01 -10.45
C ALA A 25 -2.40 11.26 -9.68
N THR A 26 -1.97 10.26 -8.92
CA THR A 26 -0.73 10.31 -8.17
C THR A 26 -0.03 8.96 -8.21
N ALA A 27 1.29 8.98 -8.36
CA ALA A 27 2.12 7.81 -8.20
C ALA A 27 2.69 7.81 -6.78
N THR A 28 2.43 6.73 -6.04
CA THR A 28 2.95 6.54 -4.69
C THR A 28 3.52 5.14 -4.54
N PHE A 29 4.21 4.92 -3.42
CA PHE A 29 4.72 3.61 -3.06
C PHE A 29 4.32 3.28 -1.63
N LEU A 30 4.12 1.98 -1.42
CA LEU A 30 3.72 1.42 -0.14
C LEU A 30 4.79 0.46 0.35
N PRO A 31 5.00 0.37 1.67
CA PRO A 31 5.72 -0.75 2.24
C PRO A 31 5.08 -2.06 1.75
N GLY A 32 5.89 -2.97 1.23
CA GLY A 32 5.38 -4.24 0.72
C GLY A 32 4.64 -5.06 1.79
N THR A 33 5.01 -4.87 3.06
CA THR A 33 4.34 -5.47 4.23
C THR A 33 2.89 -5.06 4.34
N ASP A 34 2.56 -3.82 3.98
CA ASP A 34 1.20 -3.29 4.10
C ASP A 34 0.29 -3.88 3.00
N LEU A 35 0.87 -4.55 2.00
CA LEU A 35 0.17 -5.14 0.86
C LEU A 35 0.09 -6.68 0.91
N TRP A 36 0.53 -7.30 2.01
CA TRP A 36 0.61 -8.76 2.10
C TRP A 36 -0.72 -9.45 2.36
N ASP A 37 -1.59 -8.83 3.13
CA ASP A 37 -2.90 -9.37 3.46
C ASP A 37 -4.00 -8.31 3.31
N PRO A 38 -5.24 -8.74 3.05
CA PRO A 38 -6.36 -7.82 2.95
C PRO A 38 -6.58 -6.96 4.19
N ALA A 39 -6.15 -7.36 5.40
CA ALA A 39 -6.40 -6.60 6.62
C ALA A 39 -5.59 -5.30 6.67
N ALA A 40 -4.31 -5.31 6.28
CA ALA A 40 -3.46 -4.12 6.27
C ALA A 40 -3.53 -3.30 4.97
N HIS A 41 -4.12 -3.85 3.90
CA HIS A 41 -4.04 -3.29 2.55
C HIS A 41 -4.85 -2.00 2.34
N LEU A 42 -4.26 -0.86 2.70
CA LEU A 42 -4.89 0.46 2.62
C LEU A 42 -5.42 0.81 1.21
N ALA A 43 -4.73 0.41 0.15
CA ALA A 43 -5.14 0.72 -1.23
C ALA A 43 -6.35 -0.09 -1.73
N LEU A 44 -6.77 -1.12 -1.00
CA LEU A 44 -7.96 -1.93 -1.33
C LEU A 44 -9.22 -1.43 -0.63
N ARG A 45 -9.10 -0.38 0.19
CA ARG A 45 -10.22 0.21 0.92
C ARG A 45 -11.14 0.94 -0.05
N GLY A 46 -12.44 0.67 0.06
CA GLY A 46 -13.52 1.22 -0.75
C GLY A 46 -14.59 1.93 0.09
N ASP A 47 -14.22 2.47 1.26
CA ASP A 47 -15.11 3.19 2.19
C ASP A 47 -15.18 4.72 1.93
N GLY A 48 -15.02 5.12 0.66
CA GLY A 48 -15.29 6.48 0.17
C GLY A 48 -14.39 7.54 0.82
N ALA A 49 -14.99 8.54 1.45
CA ALA A 49 -14.26 9.62 2.11
C ALA A 49 -13.27 9.15 3.21
N ARG A 50 -13.48 7.94 3.75
CA ARG A 50 -12.61 7.31 4.75
C ARG A 50 -11.53 6.43 4.14
N ALA A 51 -11.69 6.06 2.87
CA ALA A 51 -10.70 5.31 2.13
C ALA A 51 -9.43 6.16 1.96
N TRP A 52 -8.36 5.48 1.58
CA TRP A 52 -7.12 6.17 1.30
C TRP A 52 -7.24 7.08 0.06
N ALA A 53 -6.23 7.92 -0.16
CA ALA A 53 -6.25 9.02 -1.13
C ALA A 53 -6.71 8.52 -2.51
N GLY A 54 -7.75 9.16 -3.05
CA GLY A 54 -8.53 8.69 -4.20
C GLY A 54 -9.99 8.42 -3.84
N TRP A 55 -10.26 8.18 -2.55
CA TRP A 55 -11.60 8.04 -1.96
C TRP A 55 -12.55 7.11 -2.75
N PRO A 56 -12.10 5.93 -3.19
CA PRO A 56 -12.94 5.02 -3.95
C PRO A 56 -14.11 4.51 -3.10
N GLU A 57 -15.26 4.31 -3.73
CA GLU A 57 -16.41 3.63 -3.14
C GLU A 57 -16.55 2.24 -3.79
N SER A 58 -16.38 1.19 -2.98
CA SER A 58 -16.60 -0.19 -3.41
C SER A 58 -17.19 -1.01 -2.27
N PRO A 59 -18.53 -1.07 -2.19
CA PRO A 59 -19.22 -1.92 -1.21
C PRO A 59 -18.85 -3.40 -1.35
N ARG A 60 -18.53 -3.84 -2.58
CA ARG A 60 -18.16 -5.23 -2.86
C ARG A 60 -16.77 -5.57 -2.33
N LEU A 61 -15.78 -4.70 -2.48
CA LEU A 61 -14.45 -4.92 -1.89
C LEU A 61 -14.51 -4.97 -0.36
N GLU A 62 -15.29 -4.08 0.27
CA GLU A 62 -15.45 -4.10 1.73
C GLU A 62 -16.18 -5.38 2.19
N SER A 63 -17.25 -5.81 1.51
CA SER A 63 -17.93 -7.06 1.83
C SER A 63 -17.03 -8.30 1.69
N LEU A 64 -16.19 -8.35 0.65
CA LEU A 64 -15.23 -9.44 0.47
C LEU A 64 -14.15 -9.43 1.55
N ARG A 65 -13.68 -8.24 1.95
CA ARG A 65 -12.74 -8.07 3.05
C ARG A 65 -13.33 -8.53 4.38
N ASP A 66 -14.59 -8.20 4.67
CA ASP A 66 -15.28 -8.68 5.87
C ASP A 66 -15.43 -10.20 5.86
N ALA A 67 -15.80 -10.79 4.71
CA ALA A 67 -15.85 -12.23 4.54
C ALA A 67 -14.48 -12.90 4.76
N TRP A 68 -13.39 -12.25 4.33
CA TRP A 68 -12.03 -12.75 4.53
C TRP A 68 -11.65 -12.86 6.02
N PHE A 69 -12.08 -11.89 6.84
CA PHE A 69 -11.83 -11.92 8.29
C PHE A 69 -12.50 -13.09 8.99
N VAL A 70 -13.74 -13.43 8.59
CA VAL A 70 -14.53 -14.50 9.21
C VAL A 70 -14.38 -15.86 8.53
N ALA A 71 -13.57 -15.95 7.46
CA ALA A 71 -13.31 -17.19 6.75
C ALA A 71 -12.63 -18.23 7.66
N ARG A 72 -13.13 -19.47 7.60
CA ARG A 72 -12.76 -20.56 8.52
C ARG A 72 -11.37 -21.15 8.26
N ASP A 73 -10.91 -21.10 7.01
CA ASP A 73 -9.66 -21.73 6.60
C ASP A 73 -8.92 -20.92 5.53
N GLU A 74 -7.69 -21.35 5.24
CA GLU A 74 -6.81 -20.71 4.26
C GLU A 74 -7.32 -20.84 2.82
N ALA A 75 -8.01 -21.94 2.49
CA ALA A 75 -8.54 -22.15 1.14
C ALA A 75 -9.66 -21.14 0.84
N ALA A 76 -10.57 -20.92 1.79
CA ALA A 76 -11.61 -19.90 1.72
C ALA A 76 -11.00 -18.49 1.63
N ARG A 77 -9.99 -18.19 2.46
CA ARG A 77 -9.27 -16.90 2.38
C ARG A 77 -8.63 -16.68 1.00
N LYS A 78 -8.00 -17.69 0.41
CA LYS A 78 -7.40 -17.60 -0.94
C LYS A 78 -8.46 -17.37 -2.03
N ALA A 79 -9.59 -18.07 -1.95
CA ALA A 79 -10.69 -17.88 -2.89
C ALA A 79 -11.23 -16.44 -2.81
N ILE A 80 -11.43 -15.93 -1.60
CA ILE A 80 -11.88 -14.54 -1.39
C ILE A 80 -10.84 -13.55 -1.90
N CYS A 81 -9.53 -13.77 -1.65
CA CYS A 81 -8.48 -12.91 -2.20
C CYS A 81 -8.52 -12.85 -3.73
N ARG A 82 -8.79 -13.98 -4.42
CA ARG A 82 -8.96 -14.00 -5.87
C ARG A 82 -10.15 -13.15 -6.29
N ASP A 83 -11.28 -13.27 -5.60
CA ASP A 83 -12.48 -12.49 -5.90
C ASP A 83 -12.23 -10.99 -5.65
N MET A 84 -11.48 -10.62 -4.61
CA MET A 84 -11.03 -9.24 -4.37
C MET A 84 -10.15 -8.72 -5.49
N GLN A 85 -9.21 -9.52 -6.00
CA GLN A 85 -8.37 -9.14 -7.14
C GLN A 85 -9.20 -8.91 -8.39
N MET A 86 -10.22 -9.74 -8.65
CA MET A 86 -11.13 -9.55 -9.78
C MET A 86 -11.95 -8.27 -9.62
N GLN A 87 -12.48 -8.01 -8.41
CA GLN A 87 -13.24 -6.80 -8.13
C GLN A 87 -12.39 -5.53 -8.25
N LEU A 88 -11.12 -5.59 -7.82
CA LEU A 88 -10.17 -4.48 -8.00
C LEU A 88 -10.06 -4.05 -9.47
N TRP A 89 -10.14 -4.98 -10.42
CA TRP A 89 -10.09 -4.63 -11.85
C TRP A 89 -11.39 -4.06 -12.40
N GLN A 90 -12.51 -4.19 -11.67
CA GLN A 90 -13.78 -3.55 -12.01
C GLN A 90 -13.83 -2.12 -11.46
N ASP A 91 -13.47 -1.94 -10.18
CA ASP A 91 -13.62 -0.65 -9.50
C ASP A 91 -12.37 0.24 -9.64
N VAL A 92 -11.23 -0.37 -9.97
CA VAL A 92 -9.92 0.27 -10.19
C VAL A 92 -9.56 1.32 -9.13
N PRO A 93 -9.57 0.99 -7.82
CA PRO A 93 -9.19 1.92 -6.76
C PRO A 93 -7.72 2.35 -6.85
N TYR A 94 -6.87 1.51 -7.45
CA TYR A 94 -5.49 1.83 -7.82
C TYR A 94 -4.99 0.90 -8.94
N ILE A 95 -3.90 1.31 -9.60
CA ILE A 95 -3.22 0.50 -10.62
C ILE A 95 -1.86 0.06 -10.06
N PRO A 96 -1.57 -1.25 -9.95
CA PRO A 96 -0.27 -1.73 -9.50
C PRO A 96 0.86 -1.33 -10.47
N GLY A 97 1.79 -0.47 -10.02
CA GLY A 97 2.93 -0.02 -10.85
C GLY A 97 4.14 -0.95 -10.84
N GLY A 98 4.16 -1.98 -9.98
CA GLY A 98 5.26 -2.94 -9.84
C GLY A 98 5.82 -3.00 -8.42
N ARG A 99 6.85 -3.82 -8.24
CA ARG A 99 7.53 -4.05 -6.94
C ARG A 99 9.03 -4.05 -7.15
N TRP A 100 9.76 -3.30 -6.32
CA TRP A 100 11.22 -3.32 -6.29
C TRP A 100 11.73 -3.72 -4.91
N ARG A 101 12.96 -4.24 -4.86
CA ARG A 101 13.71 -4.41 -3.61
C ARG A 101 14.67 -3.24 -3.51
N HIS A 102 14.78 -2.61 -2.34
CA HIS A 102 15.76 -1.54 -2.15
C HIS A 102 17.18 -2.12 -2.16
N PRO A 103 18.02 -1.82 -3.18
CA PRO A 103 19.41 -2.18 -3.10
C PRO A 103 20.05 -1.36 -1.99
N THR A 104 20.76 -2.01 -1.08
CA THR A 104 21.50 -1.32 -0.02
C THR A 104 22.96 -1.70 -0.11
N ALA A 105 23.83 -0.70 -0.31
CA ALA A 105 25.26 -0.87 -0.31
C ALA A 105 25.83 -0.50 1.07
N TYR A 106 26.80 -1.29 1.53
CA TYR A 106 27.51 -1.03 2.79
C TYR A 106 29.01 -1.03 2.51
N ARG A 107 29.78 -0.24 3.28
CA ARG A 107 31.25 -0.26 3.19
C ARG A 107 31.76 -1.65 3.58
N LYS A 108 32.88 -2.09 2.98
CA LYS A 108 33.52 -3.40 3.26
C LYS A 108 33.83 -3.67 4.73
N ARG A 109 33.86 -2.65 5.59
CA ARG A 109 34.11 -2.77 7.03
C ARG A 109 32.85 -2.97 7.89
N VAL A 110 31.67 -2.80 7.29
CA VAL A 110 30.39 -2.99 7.98
C VAL A 110 30.06 -4.47 7.99
N ARG A 111 29.76 -5.00 9.18
CA ARG A 111 29.40 -6.40 9.41
C ARG A 111 28.07 -6.48 10.17
N GLY A 112 27.41 -7.63 10.07
CA GLY A 112 26.20 -7.92 10.85
C GLY A 112 24.93 -7.24 10.36
N VAL A 113 24.88 -6.73 9.12
CA VAL A 113 23.65 -6.13 8.58
C VAL A 113 22.63 -7.23 8.25
N PRO A 114 21.44 -7.23 8.88
CA PRO A 114 20.41 -8.23 8.62
C PRO A 114 19.86 -8.13 7.19
N ARG A 115 19.47 -9.27 6.61
CA ARG A 115 18.74 -9.30 5.33
C ARG A 115 17.29 -8.84 5.56
N GLY A 116 16.80 -7.92 4.73
CA GLY A 116 15.40 -7.45 4.77
C GLY A 116 15.30 -5.94 5.00
N THR A 117 14.27 -5.50 5.72
CA THR A 117 14.12 -4.09 6.12
C THR A 117 15.38 -3.60 6.80
N ARG A 118 15.82 -2.38 6.47
CA ARG A 118 17.02 -1.77 7.05
C ARG A 118 16.82 -1.54 8.53
N LEU A 119 17.23 -2.52 9.33
CA LEU A 119 17.21 -2.46 10.78
C LEU A 119 18.67 -2.34 11.26
N PHE A 120 18.96 -1.32 12.06
CA PHE A 120 20.33 -1.01 12.50
C PHE A 120 20.76 -1.72 13.79
N HIS A 121 19.97 -2.69 14.26
CA HIS A 121 20.41 -3.61 15.30
C HIS A 121 21.48 -4.59 14.78
N ASN A 122 22.46 -4.92 15.62
CA ASN A 122 23.58 -5.84 15.35
C ASN A 122 24.62 -5.39 14.30
N VAL A 123 24.56 -4.15 13.83
CA VAL A 123 25.54 -3.60 12.88
C VAL A 123 26.80 -3.16 13.63
N ARG A 124 27.97 -3.61 13.17
CA ARG A 124 29.28 -3.21 13.72
C ARG A 124 30.19 -2.64 12.64
N VAL A 125 31.01 -1.67 13.02
CA VAL A 125 32.11 -1.15 12.21
C VAL A 125 33.40 -1.78 12.73
N GLY A 126 34.06 -2.56 11.89
CA GLY A 126 35.43 -3.01 12.11
C GLY A 126 36.46 -2.10 11.45
#